data_AF-A0A2R8ZZ03-F1
#
_entry.id   AF-A0A2R8ZZ03-F1
#
_cell.length_a   1.000
_cell.length_b   1.000
_cell.length_c   1.000
_cell.angle_alpha   90.00
_cell.angle_beta   90.00
_cell.angle_gamma   90.00
#
_symmetry.space_group_name_H-M   'P 1'
#
loop_
_entity.id
_entity.type
_entity.pdbx_description
1 polymer ?
#
loop_
_entity_poly.entity_id
_entity_poly.type
_entity_poly.pdbx_seq_one_letter_code
_entity_poly.pdbx_strand_id
1 'polypeptide(L)'
;DLMPLAAAYGHALEQYEGESWRESARYLEAALRLHRLLRDSEAFCHANCSGPAPAPKPDPDGGRADEWACELRLFGRVLERAACLRRCKRTLPAFQVPYPPRQLLRDFQSRLPYQYLHYALFKANRLEKAVAAAYTFLQRNPKHELTAKYLNYYRGMLDVADESLTDLEAQPYEAVFLRAVKLYNSGDFRSSTEDMERALADYLAVFARCLAGCEGAHEQVDFKDFYPAIA
;
A
#
# COMPACT_ATOMS: atom_id res chain seq x y z
N ASP A 1 -20.34 11.59 -4.06
CA ASP A 1 -18.99 11.90 -4.55
C ASP A 1 -17.92 11.44 -3.56
N LEU A 2 -16.78 10.98 -4.08
CA LEU A 2 -15.63 10.53 -3.29
C LEU A 2 -14.85 11.76 -2.79
N MET A 3 -14.49 11.80 -1.50
CA MET A 3 -13.65 12.89 -0.96
C MET A 3 -12.18 12.66 -1.35
N PRO A 4 -11.41 13.71 -1.71
CA PRO A 4 -9.97 13.58 -1.96
C PRO A 4 -9.21 13.14 -0.70
N LEU A 5 -8.20 12.28 -0.85
CA LEU A 5 -7.42 11.76 0.29
C LEU A 5 -6.80 12.88 1.13
N ALA A 6 -6.21 13.89 0.48
CA ALA A 6 -5.59 15.03 1.16
C ALA A 6 -6.61 15.85 1.97
N ALA A 7 -7.81 16.05 1.43
CA ALA A 7 -8.88 16.76 2.14
C ALA A 7 -9.38 15.95 3.35
N ALA A 8 -9.60 14.64 3.18
CA ALA A 8 -10.03 13.77 4.27
C ALA A 8 -9.00 13.74 5.41
N TYR A 9 -7.71 13.61 5.08
CA TYR A 9 -6.63 13.59 6.07
C TYR A 9 -6.43 14.95 6.74
N GLY A 10 -6.40 16.03 5.96
CA GLY A 10 -6.27 17.40 6.49
C GLY A 10 -7.40 17.74 7.45
N HIS A 11 -8.64 17.44 7.09
CA HIS A 11 -9.79 17.64 7.97
C HIS A 11 -9.69 16.78 9.24
N ALA A 12 -9.18 15.55 9.14
CA ALA A 12 -8.97 14.70 10.31
C ALA A 12 -7.98 15.31 11.32
N LEU A 13 -6.95 16.00 10.83
CA LEU A 13 -5.95 16.68 11.64
C LEU A 13 -6.51 17.99 12.25
N GLU A 14 -7.31 18.75 11.51
CA GLU A 14 -8.03 19.92 12.08
C GLU A 14 -8.93 19.49 13.26
N GLN A 15 -9.67 18.39 13.10
CA GLN A 15 -10.49 17.83 14.19
C GLN A 15 -9.63 17.29 15.34
N TYR A 16 -8.41 16.82 15.05
CA TYR A 16 -7.47 16.37 16.07
C TYR A 16 -6.97 17.54 16.92
N GLU A 17 -6.59 18.65 16.28
CA GLU A 17 -6.17 19.89 16.94
C GLU A 17 -7.31 20.53 17.74
N GLY A 18 -8.53 20.46 17.20
CA GLY A 18 -9.75 20.92 17.89
C GLY A 18 -10.30 19.94 18.94
N GLU A 19 -9.54 18.92 19.33
CA GLU A 19 -9.90 17.89 20.33
C GLU A 19 -11.23 17.15 20.06
N SER A 20 -11.69 17.15 18.82
CA SER A 20 -12.90 16.46 18.37
C SER A 20 -12.57 15.00 18.03
N TRP A 21 -12.17 14.24 19.06
CA TRP A 21 -11.54 12.91 18.94
C TRP A 21 -12.34 11.91 18.11
N ARG A 22 -13.67 11.88 18.26
CA ARG A 22 -14.54 10.94 17.52
C ARG A 22 -14.57 11.25 16.02
N GLU A 23 -14.67 12.53 15.65
CA GLU A 23 -14.67 12.95 14.26
C GLU A 23 -13.27 12.80 13.65
N SER A 24 -12.22 13.18 14.38
CA SER A 24 -10.83 12.96 13.95
C SER A 24 -10.57 11.47 13.64
N ALA A 25 -10.94 10.56 14.55
CA ALA A 25 -10.79 9.12 14.32
C ALA A 25 -11.59 8.64 13.10
N ARG A 26 -12.82 9.15 12.90
CA ARG A 26 -13.66 8.80 11.74
C ARG A 26 -13.01 9.21 10.42
N TYR A 27 -12.47 10.42 10.33
CA TYR A 27 -11.83 10.91 9.12
C TYR A 27 -10.44 10.27 8.89
N LEU A 28 -9.69 9.94 9.95
CA LEU A 28 -8.46 9.15 9.84
C LEU A 28 -8.75 7.74 9.29
N GLU A 29 -9.77 7.04 9.80
CA GLU A 29 -10.22 5.76 9.26
C GLU A 29 -10.67 5.88 7.79
N ALA A 30 -11.38 6.96 7.45
CA ALA A 30 -11.79 7.23 6.07
C ALA A 30 -10.59 7.48 5.14
N ALA A 31 -9.60 8.26 5.59
CA ALA A 31 -8.38 8.54 4.83
C ALA A 31 -7.57 7.25 4.60
N LEU A 32 -7.45 6.37 5.59
CA LEU A 32 -6.82 5.05 5.44
C LEU A 32 -7.54 4.19 4.38
N ARG A 33 -8.88 4.20 4.35
CA ARG A 33 -9.66 3.49 3.31
C ARG A 33 -9.44 4.10 1.92
N LEU A 34 -9.42 5.43 1.81
CA LEU A 34 -9.15 6.14 0.56
C LEU A 34 -7.75 5.82 0.01
N HIS A 35 -6.74 5.77 0.89
CA HIS A 35 -5.38 5.38 0.50
C HIS A 35 -5.31 3.94 -0.02
N ARG A 36 -5.97 2.98 0.64
CA ARG A 36 -6.06 1.60 0.14
C ARG A 36 -6.77 1.53 -1.21
N LEU A 37 -7.90 2.23 -1.36
CA LEU A 37 -8.65 2.31 -2.62
C LEU A 37 -7.78 2.87 -3.76
N LEU A 38 -7.00 3.92 -3.51
CA LEU A 38 -6.07 4.48 -4.49
C LEU A 38 -5.03 3.44 -4.92
N ARG A 39 -4.30 2.85 -3.96
CA ARG A 39 -3.27 1.83 -4.22
C ARG A 39 -3.84 0.63 -4.99
N ASP A 40 -5.03 0.20 -4.62
CA ASP A 40 -5.72 -0.93 -5.25
C ASP A 40 -6.16 -0.60 -6.68
N SER A 41 -6.61 0.64 -6.93
CA SER A 41 -6.98 1.13 -8.26
C SER A 41 -5.77 1.27 -9.17
N GLU A 42 -4.63 1.71 -8.64
CA GLU A 42 -3.36 1.76 -9.37
C GLU A 42 -2.91 0.37 -9.78
N ALA A 43 -2.78 -0.54 -8.81
CA ALA A 43 -2.38 -1.91 -9.09
C ALA A 43 -3.31 -2.60 -10.10
N PHE A 44 -4.63 -2.36 -10.00
CA PHE A 44 -5.60 -2.88 -10.96
C PHE A 44 -5.34 -2.39 -12.39
N CYS A 45 -5.18 -1.08 -12.59
CA CYS A 45 -4.95 -0.54 -13.93
C CYS A 45 -3.60 -0.96 -14.50
N HIS A 46 -2.54 -0.95 -13.69
CA HIS A 46 -1.22 -1.37 -14.14
C HIS A 46 -1.18 -2.86 -14.47
N ALA A 47 -1.76 -3.73 -13.64
CA ALA A 47 -1.83 -5.17 -13.94
C ALA A 47 -2.58 -5.47 -15.24
N ASN A 48 -3.72 -4.81 -15.48
CA ASN A 48 -4.53 -5.03 -16.68
C ASN A 48 -3.93 -4.42 -17.96
N CYS A 49 -3.08 -3.41 -17.83
CA CYS A 49 -2.39 -2.79 -18.95
C CYS A 49 -0.97 -3.34 -19.18
N SER A 50 -0.50 -4.23 -18.32
CA SER A 50 0.73 -5.00 -18.50
C SER A 50 0.47 -6.14 -19.50
N GLY A 51 0.66 -5.86 -20.79
CA GLY A 51 0.52 -6.86 -21.84
C GLY A 51 1.76 -7.79 -21.94
N PRO A 52 1.59 -9.08 -22.27
CA PRO A 52 2.73 -9.93 -22.64
C PRO A 52 3.29 -9.40 -23.95
N ALA A 53 4.52 -8.86 -23.90
CA ALA A 53 5.21 -8.46 -25.11
C ALA A 53 5.59 -9.70 -25.92
N PRO A 54 5.16 -9.86 -27.19
CA PRO A 54 5.78 -10.84 -28.06
C PRO A 54 7.27 -10.47 -28.21
N ALA A 55 8.16 -11.40 -27.85
CA ALA A 55 9.59 -11.22 -28.06
C ALA A 55 9.84 -11.05 -29.58
N PRO A 56 10.56 -10.01 -30.02
CA PRO A 56 10.97 -9.93 -31.41
C PRO A 56 11.81 -11.16 -31.73
N LYS A 57 11.46 -11.90 -32.77
CA LYS A 57 12.39 -12.88 -33.35
C LYS A 57 13.51 -12.07 -34.02
N PRO A 58 14.77 -12.24 -33.63
CA PRO A 58 15.86 -11.57 -34.33
C PRO A 58 15.93 -12.13 -35.75
N ASP A 59 15.88 -11.26 -36.75
CA ASP A 59 16.22 -11.63 -38.12
C ASP A 59 17.74 -11.73 -38.21
N PRO A 60 18.31 -12.85 -38.67
CA PRO A 60 19.76 -13.08 -38.65
C PRO A 60 20.58 -12.16 -39.59
N ASP A 61 19.92 -11.33 -40.42
CA ASP A 61 20.53 -10.48 -41.45
C ASP A 61 20.35 -8.95 -41.21
N GLY A 62 19.93 -8.56 -40.00
CA GLY A 62 19.46 -7.20 -39.69
C GLY A 62 20.51 -6.09 -39.81
N GLY A 63 20.34 -5.20 -40.81
CA GLY A 63 21.08 -3.94 -40.92
C GLY A 63 20.50 -2.81 -40.05
N ARG A 64 21.12 -1.61 -40.08
CA ARG A 64 20.76 -0.40 -39.28
C ARG A 64 19.29 0.04 -39.38
N ALA A 65 18.57 -0.36 -40.42
CA ALA A 65 17.12 -0.12 -40.57
C ALA A 65 16.27 -0.96 -39.60
N ASP A 66 16.78 -2.12 -39.20
CA ASP A 66 16.10 -3.07 -38.30
C ASP A 66 16.19 -2.62 -36.83
N GLU A 67 17.28 -1.94 -36.46
CA GLU A 67 17.44 -1.27 -35.14
C GLU A 67 16.38 -0.19 -34.93
N TRP A 68 16.22 0.73 -35.89
CA TRP A 68 15.21 1.79 -35.82
C TRP A 68 13.78 1.22 -35.80
N ALA A 69 13.52 0.15 -36.54
CA ALA A 69 12.24 -0.55 -36.50
C ALA A 69 11.97 -1.23 -35.15
N CYS A 70 13.01 -1.70 -34.45
CA CYS A 70 12.89 -2.24 -33.09
C CYS A 70 12.62 -1.12 -32.07
N GLU A 71 13.30 0.03 -32.17
CA GLU A 71 13.05 1.20 -31.32
C GLU A 71 11.62 1.74 -31.49
N LEU A 72 11.14 1.90 -32.73
CA LEU A 72 9.75 2.32 -33.00
C LEU A 72 8.72 1.34 -32.42
N ARG A 73 8.99 0.03 -32.49
CA ARG A 73 8.13 -1.00 -31.86
C ARG A 73 8.12 -0.88 -30.34
N LEU A 74 9.26 -0.56 -29.72
CA LEU A 74 9.34 -0.30 -28.27
C LEU A 74 8.53 0.94 -27.88
N PHE A 75 8.69 2.06 -28.59
CA PHE A 75 7.91 3.27 -28.35
C PHE A 75 6.40 3.06 -28.56
N GLY A 76 6.02 2.27 -29.58
CA GLY A 76 4.63 1.87 -29.80
C GLY A 76 4.01 1.21 -28.57
N ARG A 77 4.73 0.26 -27.95
CA ARG A 77 4.26 -0.44 -26.73
C ARG A 77 4.06 0.51 -25.55
N VAL A 78 4.97 1.46 -25.37
CA VAL A 78 4.86 2.49 -24.32
C VAL A 78 3.60 3.34 -24.54
N LEU A 79 3.36 3.79 -25.77
CA LEU A 79 2.18 4.59 -26.11
C LEU A 79 0.87 3.80 -25.96
N GLU A 80 0.85 2.52 -26.34
CA GLU A 80 -0.29 1.62 -26.17
C GLU A 80 -0.61 1.41 -24.69
N ARG A 81 0.41 1.14 -23.87
CA ARG A 81 0.26 0.99 -22.41
C ARG A 81 -0.25 2.29 -21.79
N ALA A 82 0.32 3.44 -22.14
CA ALA A 82 -0.14 4.74 -21.66
C ALA A 82 -1.61 5.02 -22.05
N ALA A 83 -2.02 4.66 -23.28
CA ALA A 83 -3.41 4.79 -23.72
C ALA A 83 -4.37 3.87 -22.93
N CYS A 84 -3.94 2.64 -22.63
CA CYS A 84 -4.68 1.72 -21.76
C CYS A 84 -4.84 2.28 -20.35
N LEU A 85 -3.74 2.74 -19.73
CA LEU A 85 -3.75 3.31 -18.38
C LEU A 85 -4.67 4.53 -18.29
N ARG A 86 -4.61 5.45 -19.26
CA ARG A 86 -5.51 6.61 -19.32
C ARG A 86 -6.99 6.18 -19.38
N ARG A 87 -7.31 5.16 -20.16
CA ARG A 87 -8.69 4.65 -20.27
C ARG A 87 -9.16 4.02 -18.96
N CYS A 88 -8.33 3.18 -18.35
CA CYS A 88 -8.64 2.52 -17.08
C CYS A 88 -8.80 3.53 -15.93
N LYS A 89 -7.89 4.49 -15.79
CA LYS A 89 -7.97 5.51 -14.73
C LYS A 89 -9.24 6.35 -14.84
N ARG A 90 -9.69 6.69 -16.07
CA ARG A 90 -10.95 7.42 -16.30
C ARG A 90 -12.21 6.66 -15.87
N THR A 91 -12.18 5.35 -15.66
CA THR A 91 -13.35 4.60 -15.20
C THR A 91 -13.43 4.45 -13.69
N LEU A 92 -12.37 4.79 -12.96
CA LEU A 92 -12.28 4.52 -11.51
C LEU A 92 -12.45 5.81 -10.68
N PRO A 93 -13.33 5.82 -9.66
CA PRO A 93 -13.57 7.00 -8.82
C PRO A 93 -12.31 7.56 -8.13
N ALA A 94 -11.34 6.70 -7.81
CA ALA A 94 -10.09 7.09 -7.16
C ALA A 94 -9.26 8.12 -7.96
N PHE A 95 -9.43 8.16 -9.29
CA PHE A 95 -8.73 9.10 -10.17
C PHE A 95 -9.62 10.24 -10.69
N GLN A 96 -10.86 10.33 -10.20
CA GLN A 96 -11.77 11.46 -10.49
C GLN A 96 -11.63 12.60 -9.47
N VAL A 97 -10.80 12.41 -8.45
CA VAL A 97 -10.46 13.40 -7.43
C VAL A 97 -9.00 13.83 -7.59
N PRO A 98 -8.59 14.99 -7.07
CA PRO A 98 -7.19 15.41 -7.08
C PRO A 98 -6.28 14.33 -6.47
N TYR A 99 -5.21 14.02 -7.19
CA TYR A 99 -4.22 13.04 -6.78
C TYR A 99 -3.44 13.56 -5.54
N PRO A 100 -3.17 12.70 -4.53
CA PRO A 100 -2.49 13.14 -3.30
C PRO A 100 -1.02 13.51 -3.54
N PRO A 101 -0.48 14.49 -2.79
CA PRO A 101 0.93 14.86 -2.89
C PRO A 101 1.85 13.71 -2.42
N ARG A 102 3.07 13.64 -2.96
CA ARG A 102 4.02 12.56 -2.67
C ARG A 102 4.36 12.44 -1.19
N GLN A 103 4.47 13.58 -0.49
CA GLN A 103 4.75 13.56 0.94
C GLN A 103 3.62 12.87 1.72
N LEU A 104 2.37 13.13 1.37
CA LEU A 104 1.22 12.47 1.99
C LEU A 104 1.26 10.95 1.74
N LEU A 105 1.60 10.52 0.52
CA LEU A 105 1.76 9.08 0.25
C LEU A 105 2.88 8.45 1.09
N ARG A 106 4.01 9.16 1.29
CA ARG A 106 5.10 8.70 2.17
C ARG A 106 4.65 8.61 3.63
N ASP A 107 3.85 9.56 4.10
CA ASP A 107 3.29 9.54 5.46
C ASP A 107 2.39 8.30 5.67
N PHE A 108 1.59 7.94 4.67
CA PHE A 108 0.78 6.72 4.73
C PHE A 108 1.64 5.44 4.65
N GLN A 109 2.69 5.44 3.83
CA GLN A 109 3.65 4.32 3.75
C GLN A 109 4.46 4.13 5.05
N SER A 110 4.75 5.22 5.76
CA SER A 110 5.37 5.18 7.10
C SER A 110 4.36 4.89 8.22
N ARG A 111 3.09 4.66 7.87
CA ARG A 111 1.98 4.42 8.82
C ARG A 111 1.70 5.60 9.75
N LEU A 112 2.14 6.82 9.42
CA LEU A 112 1.95 8.02 10.23
C LEU A 112 0.48 8.28 10.65
N PRO A 113 -0.55 8.08 9.81
CA PRO A 113 -1.95 8.26 10.24
C PRO A 113 -2.33 7.41 11.46
N TYR A 114 -1.69 6.25 11.67
CA TYR A 114 -1.94 5.40 12.83
C TYR A 114 -1.43 6.02 14.14
N GLN A 115 -0.40 6.88 14.09
CA GLN A 115 0.08 7.64 15.24
C GLN A 115 -1.01 8.58 15.78
N TYR A 116 -1.66 9.33 14.89
CA TYR A 116 -2.79 10.18 15.28
C TYR A 116 -4.01 9.34 15.67
N LEU A 117 -4.28 8.26 14.92
CA LEU A 117 -5.47 7.45 15.10
C LEU A 117 -5.51 6.76 16.47
N HIS A 118 -4.38 6.21 16.95
CA HIS A 118 -4.38 5.53 18.25
C HIS A 118 -4.74 6.49 19.39
N TYR A 119 -4.23 7.72 19.36
CA TYR A 119 -4.49 8.70 20.40
C TYR A 119 -5.94 9.21 20.33
N ALA A 120 -6.44 9.51 19.13
CA ALA A 120 -7.83 9.90 18.94
C ALA A 120 -8.81 8.81 19.39
N LEU A 121 -8.53 7.54 19.06
CA LEU A 121 -9.34 6.39 19.51
C LEU A 121 -9.30 6.21 21.03
N PHE A 122 -8.14 6.38 21.65
CA PHE A 122 -8.01 6.35 23.10
C PHE A 122 -8.87 7.44 23.77
N LYS A 123 -8.74 8.69 23.32
CA LYS A 123 -9.53 9.82 23.83
C LYS A 123 -11.03 9.70 23.54
N ALA A 124 -11.40 8.94 22.51
CA ALA A 124 -12.79 8.58 22.19
C ALA A 124 -13.32 7.35 22.96
N ASN A 125 -12.57 6.83 23.95
CA ASN A 125 -12.89 5.65 24.74
C ASN A 125 -13.05 4.35 23.91
N ARG A 126 -12.23 4.19 22.87
CA ARG A 126 -12.18 2.99 22.00
C ARG A 126 -10.84 2.28 22.17
N LEU A 127 -10.63 1.73 23.37
CA LEU A 127 -9.32 1.29 23.82
C LEU A 127 -8.74 0.12 22.99
N GLU A 128 -9.53 -0.90 22.66
CA GLU A 128 -9.09 -2.04 21.83
C GLU A 128 -8.58 -1.58 20.45
N LYS A 129 -9.33 -0.67 19.80
CA LYS A 129 -8.91 -0.09 18.52
C LYS A 129 -7.67 0.78 18.65
N ALA A 130 -7.51 1.49 19.78
CA ALA A 130 -6.32 2.29 20.06
C ALA A 130 -5.07 1.40 20.17
N VAL A 131 -5.18 0.25 20.85
CA VAL A 131 -4.11 -0.75 20.92
C VAL A 131 -3.73 -1.25 19.53
N ALA A 132 -4.71 -1.64 18.71
CA ALA A 132 -4.46 -2.12 17.35
C ALA A 132 -3.78 -1.05 16.49
N ALA A 133 -4.24 0.20 16.54
CA ALA A 133 -3.65 1.31 15.80
C ALA A 133 -2.21 1.63 16.25
N ALA A 134 -1.95 1.68 17.56
CA ALA A 134 -0.61 1.93 18.10
C ALA A 134 0.36 0.80 17.72
N TYR A 135 -0.08 -0.45 17.82
CA TYR A 135 0.70 -1.61 17.39
C TYR A 135 1.00 -1.56 15.88
N THR A 136 -0.01 -1.26 15.05
CA THR A 136 0.12 -1.09 13.60
C THR A 136 1.18 -0.04 13.25
N PHE A 137 1.23 1.09 13.96
CA PHE A 137 2.24 2.12 13.75
C PHE A 137 3.66 1.62 14.07
N LEU A 138 3.83 0.92 15.19
CA LEU A 138 5.13 0.43 15.65
C LEU A 138 5.75 -0.66 14.77
N GLN A 139 4.93 -1.42 14.02
CA GLN A 139 5.44 -2.37 13.03
C GLN A 139 6.32 -1.69 11.97
N ARG A 140 6.05 -0.43 11.62
CA ARG A 140 6.88 0.35 10.68
C ARG A 140 7.85 1.30 11.38
N ASN A 141 7.59 1.64 12.65
CA ASN A 141 8.35 2.60 13.43
C ASN A 141 8.79 2.01 14.78
N PRO A 142 9.59 0.92 14.80
CA PRO A 142 9.88 0.16 16.02
C PRO A 142 10.67 0.96 17.07
N LYS A 143 11.37 2.01 16.65
CA LYS A 143 12.19 2.88 17.52
C LYS A 143 11.40 4.08 18.09
N HIS A 144 10.10 4.21 17.80
CA HIS A 144 9.32 5.35 18.27
C HIS A 144 8.89 5.17 19.74
N GLU A 145 9.71 5.68 20.65
CA GLU A 145 9.58 5.46 22.10
C GLU A 145 8.23 5.92 22.68
N LEU A 146 7.72 7.06 22.22
CA LEU A 146 6.48 7.63 22.78
C LEU A 146 5.27 6.71 22.51
N THR A 147 5.14 6.19 21.30
CA THR A 147 4.04 5.26 20.97
C THR A 147 4.22 3.91 21.66
N ALA A 148 5.45 3.44 21.86
CA ALA A 148 5.70 2.24 22.65
C ALA A 148 5.23 2.40 24.11
N LYS A 149 5.50 3.56 24.73
CA LYS A 149 4.98 3.90 26.06
C LYS A 149 3.44 3.94 26.10
N TYR A 150 2.81 4.57 25.11
CA TYR A 150 1.34 4.58 25.01
C TYR A 150 0.75 3.19 24.83
N LEU A 151 1.36 2.35 23.99
CA LEU A 151 0.88 0.98 23.79
C LEU A 151 0.92 0.17 25.09
N ASN A 152 2.02 0.26 25.85
CA ASN A 152 2.13 -0.40 27.15
C ASN A 152 1.09 0.15 28.15
N TYR A 153 0.85 1.46 28.15
CA TYR A 153 -0.18 2.08 28.97
C TYR A 153 -1.59 1.56 28.60
N TYR A 154 -1.92 1.49 27.31
CA TYR A 154 -3.20 0.96 26.84
C TYR A 154 -3.40 -0.51 27.22
N ARG A 155 -2.35 -1.33 27.10
CA ARG A 155 -2.37 -2.75 27.50
C ARG A 155 -2.68 -2.92 28.98
N GLY A 156 -2.02 -2.14 29.84
CA GLY A 156 -2.25 -2.19 31.28
C GLY A 156 -3.70 -1.87 31.70
N MET A 157 -4.46 -1.18 30.85
CA MET A 157 -5.88 -0.90 31.10
C MET A 157 -6.84 -1.99 30.59
N LEU A 158 -6.44 -2.80 29.60
CA LEU A 158 -7.28 -3.87 29.04
C LEU A 158 -7.03 -5.24 29.66
N ASP A 159 -5.98 -5.40 30.47
CA ASP A 159 -5.46 -6.71 30.90
C ASP A 159 -5.24 -7.68 29.73
N VAL A 160 -4.80 -7.12 28.60
CA VAL A 160 -4.68 -7.84 27.33
C VAL A 160 -3.31 -8.51 27.23
N ALA A 161 -3.31 -9.82 26.97
CA ALA A 161 -2.10 -10.61 26.71
C ALA A 161 -1.46 -10.23 25.36
N ASP A 162 -0.12 -10.29 25.30
CA ASP A 162 0.70 -9.92 24.12
C ASP A 162 0.29 -10.68 22.83
N GLU A 163 -0.30 -11.87 22.95
CA GLU A 163 -0.70 -12.71 21.81
C GLU A 163 -1.95 -12.21 21.05
N SER A 164 -2.65 -11.20 21.54
CA SER A 164 -3.91 -10.71 20.93
C SER A 164 -3.77 -9.40 20.15
N LEU A 165 -2.55 -8.90 19.97
CA LEU A 165 -2.29 -7.66 19.26
C LEU A 165 -2.52 -7.84 17.76
N THR A 166 -3.41 -7.02 17.20
CA THR A 166 -3.76 -7.06 15.78
C THR A 166 -3.04 -5.94 15.04
N ASP A 167 -2.22 -6.28 14.04
CA ASP A 167 -1.74 -5.31 13.04
C ASP A 167 -2.83 -5.12 11.97
N LEU A 168 -3.32 -3.90 11.83
CA LEU A 168 -4.38 -3.51 10.88
C LEU A 168 -3.89 -3.46 9.43
N GLU A 169 -2.57 -3.51 9.21
CA GLU A 169 -1.92 -3.59 7.90
C GLU A 169 -1.19 -4.94 7.69
N ALA A 170 -1.49 -5.95 8.53
CA ALA A 170 -0.93 -7.29 8.39
C ALA A 170 -1.22 -7.85 7.00
N GLN A 171 -0.19 -8.44 6.37
CA GLN A 171 -0.35 -9.08 5.06
C GLN A 171 -0.90 -10.51 5.21
N PRO A 172 -1.68 -11.01 4.23
CA PRO A 172 -2.33 -12.32 4.33
C PRO A 172 -1.33 -13.48 4.51
N TYR A 173 -0.13 -13.37 3.95
CA TYR A 173 0.91 -14.38 4.05
C TYR A 173 1.58 -14.43 5.44
N GLU A 174 1.54 -13.35 6.23
CA GLU A 174 2.29 -13.25 7.50
C GLU A 174 1.79 -14.26 8.53
N ALA A 175 0.47 -14.37 8.71
CA ALA A 175 -0.12 -15.29 9.68
C ALA A 175 0.13 -16.76 9.31
N VAL A 176 0.06 -17.08 8.00
CA VAL A 176 0.35 -18.42 7.48
C VAL A 176 1.83 -18.76 7.69
N PHE A 177 2.73 -17.81 7.40
CA PHE A 177 4.16 -17.99 7.62
C PHE A 177 4.52 -18.20 9.09
N LEU A 178 3.96 -17.39 10.01
CA LEU A 178 4.19 -17.56 11.44
C LEU A 178 3.69 -18.93 11.95
N ARG A 179 2.55 -19.41 11.43
CA ARG A 179 2.05 -20.77 11.72
C ARG A 179 3.01 -21.84 11.19
N ALA A 180 3.51 -21.68 9.97
CA ALA A 180 4.49 -22.58 9.37
C ALA A 180 5.77 -22.70 10.22
N VAL A 181 6.27 -21.58 10.75
CA VAL A 181 7.44 -21.54 11.64
C VAL A 181 7.17 -22.24 12.97
N LYS A 182 5.98 -22.07 13.56
CA LYS A 182 5.57 -22.80 14.77
C LYS A 182 5.55 -24.32 14.53
N LEU A 183 4.96 -24.76 13.41
CA LEU A 183 4.91 -26.17 13.02
C LEU A 183 6.31 -26.76 12.82
N TYR A 184 7.19 -26.03 12.14
CA TYR A 184 8.59 -26.40 11.96
C TYR A 184 9.30 -26.64 13.30
N ASN A 185 9.17 -25.69 14.22
CA ASN A 185 9.79 -25.78 15.55
C ASN A 185 9.21 -26.89 16.42
N SER A 186 7.98 -27.33 16.14
CA SER A 186 7.34 -28.47 16.82
C SER A 186 7.65 -29.84 16.20
N GLY A 187 8.36 -29.88 15.07
CA GLY A 187 8.74 -31.11 14.36
C GLY A 187 7.72 -31.60 13.32
N ASP A 188 6.60 -30.90 13.12
CA ASP A 188 5.65 -31.20 12.05
C ASP A 188 6.10 -30.55 10.72
N PHE A 189 7.12 -31.17 10.11
CA PHE A 189 7.70 -30.67 8.87
C PHE A 189 6.74 -30.75 7.68
N ARG A 190 5.80 -31.72 7.66
CA ARG A 190 4.85 -31.87 6.56
C ARG A 190 3.88 -30.69 6.54
N SER A 191 3.17 -30.45 7.64
CA SER A 191 2.23 -29.33 7.72
C SER A 191 2.94 -27.98 7.61
N SER A 192 4.17 -27.89 8.16
CA SER A 192 5.02 -26.71 7.98
C SER A 192 5.33 -26.43 6.50
N THR A 193 5.70 -27.46 5.72
CA THR A 193 5.99 -27.31 4.28
C THR A 193 4.75 -26.83 3.52
N GLU A 194 3.58 -27.40 3.78
CA GLU A 194 2.32 -26.98 3.16
C GLU A 194 1.99 -25.51 3.46
N ASP A 195 2.15 -25.07 4.71
CA ASP A 195 1.95 -23.68 5.09
C ASP A 195 3.02 -22.75 4.51
N MET A 196 4.28 -23.18 4.40
CA MET A 196 5.35 -22.40 3.76
C MET A 196 5.07 -22.18 2.27
N GLU A 197 4.66 -23.22 1.54
CA GLU A 197 4.31 -23.12 0.11
C GLU A 197 3.12 -22.18 -0.09
N ARG A 198 2.10 -22.27 0.77
CA ARG A 198 0.95 -21.37 0.75
C ARG A 198 1.35 -19.93 1.04
N ALA A 199 2.15 -19.69 2.08
CA ALA A 199 2.62 -18.35 2.43
C ALA A 199 3.45 -17.73 1.29
N LEU A 200 4.28 -18.53 0.61
CA LEU A 200 5.05 -18.09 -0.56
C LEU A 200 4.13 -17.69 -1.71
N ALA A 201 3.11 -18.49 -2.02
CA ALA A 201 2.14 -18.16 -3.07
C ALA A 201 1.39 -16.85 -2.76
N ASP A 202 0.91 -16.70 -1.52
CA ASP A 202 0.22 -15.49 -1.07
C ASP A 202 1.16 -14.26 -1.11
N TYR A 203 2.43 -14.43 -0.72
CA TYR A 203 3.45 -13.38 -0.82
C TYR A 203 3.68 -12.94 -2.27
N LEU A 204 3.85 -13.89 -3.19
CA LEU A 204 4.09 -13.58 -4.61
C LEU A 204 2.91 -12.83 -5.24
N ALA A 205 1.68 -13.17 -4.86
CA ALA A 205 0.48 -12.44 -5.30
C ALA A 205 0.47 -10.99 -4.79
N VAL A 206 0.78 -10.77 -3.51
CA VAL A 206 0.90 -9.42 -2.93
C VAL A 206 2.06 -8.65 -3.56
N PHE A 207 3.19 -9.31 -3.80
CA PHE A 207 4.37 -8.73 -4.44
C PHE A 207 4.08 -8.28 -5.88
N ALA A 208 3.41 -9.11 -6.69
CA ALA A 208 3.00 -8.74 -8.04
C ALA A 208 2.04 -7.53 -8.05
N ARG A 209 1.10 -7.49 -7.10
CA ARG A 209 0.19 -6.33 -6.92
C ARG A 209 0.98 -5.06 -6.53
N CYS A 210 1.97 -5.20 -5.66
CA CYS A 210 2.84 -4.09 -5.24
C CYS A 210 3.65 -3.55 -6.43
N LEU A 211 4.27 -4.43 -7.22
CA LEU A 211 5.00 -4.04 -8.44
C LEU A 211 4.11 -3.27 -9.41
N ALA A 212 2.90 -3.77 -9.68
CA ALA A 212 1.94 -3.06 -10.52
C ALA A 212 1.58 -1.67 -9.97
N GLY A 213 1.44 -1.52 -8.64
CA GLY A 213 1.15 -0.22 -8.02
C GLY A 213 2.32 0.79 -8.05
N CYS A 214 3.58 0.32 -8.06
CA CYS A 214 4.75 1.19 -8.00
C CYS A 214 5.04 1.94 -9.31
N GLU A 215 4.59 1.42 -10.45
CA GLU A 215 4.88 1.96 -11.78
C GLU A 215 4.17 3.31 -12.08
N GLY A 216 3.24 3.77 -11.23
CA GLY A 216 2.42 4.96 -11.47
C GLY A 216 2.80 6.24 -10.70
N ALA A 217 3.72 6.17 -9.73
CA ALA A 217 3.95 7.23 -8.74
C ALA A 217 5.07 8.24 -9.10
N HIS A 218 5.15 8.63 -10.37
CA HIS A 218 6.10 9.65 -10.85
C HIS A 218 5.39 10.99 -11.07
N GLU A 219 5.60 11.93 -10.16
CA GLU A 219 5.33 13.34 -10.41
C GLU A 219 6.38 13.86 -11.39
N GLN A 220 5.96 14.51 -12.47
CA GLN A 220 6.87 15.20 -13.38
C GLN A 220 7.29 16.51 -12.72
N VAL A 221 8.43 16.50 -12.02
CA VAL A 221 8.99 17.72 -11.41
C VAL A 221 9.95 18.38 -12.39
N ASP A 222 10.65 17.58 -13.19
CA ASP A 222 11.56 18.01 -14.24
C ASP A 222 11.20 17.35 -15.59
N PHE A 223 11.60 17.94 -16.71
CA PHE A 223 11.31 17.38 -18.05
C PHE A 223 11.84 15.95 -18.22
N LYS A 224 12.90 15.59 -17.48
CA LYS A 224 13.47 14.23 -17.47
C LYS A 224 12.55 13.19 -16.82
N ASP A 225 11.64 13.62 -15.95
CA ASP A 225 10.63 12.76 -15.33
C ASP A 225 9.49 12.42 -16.29
N PHE A 226 9.44 13.06 -17.47
CA PHE A 226 8.44 12.78 -18.50
C PHE A 226 8.50 11.33 -18.97
N TYR A 227 9.69 10.83 -19.29
CA TYR A 227 9.87 9.47 -19.83
C TYR A 227 9.45 8.36 -18.86
N PRO A 228 9.83 8.40 -17.56
CA PRO A 228 9.29 7.47 -16.56
C PRO A 228 7.78 7.59 -16.32
N ALA A 229 7.20 8.78 -16.50
CA ALA A 229 5.77 9.02 -16.26
C ALA A 229 4.86 8.61 -17.42
N ILE A 230 5.41 8.43 -18.63
CA ILE A 230 4.68 7.87 -19.80
C ILE A 230 4.95 6.39 -20.05
N ALA A 231 5.98 5.82 -19.40
CA ALA A 231 6.43 4.44 -19.58
C ALA A 231 5.48 3.39 -18.99
#